data_AF-A0A0N4T2T8-F1
#
_entry.id   AF-A0A0N4T2T8-F1
#
_cell.length_a   1.000
_cell.length_b   1.000
_cell.length_c   1.000
_cell.angle_alpha   90.00
_cell.angle_beta   90.00
_cell.angle_gamma   90.00
#
_symmetry.space_group_name_H-M   'P 1'
#
loop_
_entity.id
_entity.type
_entity.pdbx_description
1 polymer ?
#
loop_
_entity_poly.entity_id
_entity_poly.type
_entity_poly.pdbx_seq_one_letter_code
_entity_poly.pdbx_strand_id
1 'polypeptide(L)'
;MLKMNFLQKSAINTVLPPGIIVHEELFSPCGYSLNGLIPHSDHYITIHVTPEPNFSYVSFETNQNALNLNEQMLKVLEIFRPNKFLLTIFTNELSNEGKEVQKNLWDLKICGCRRTNLQFLELPTETLVYAQFERMENMK
;
A
#
# COMPACT_ATOMS: atom_id res chain seq x y z
N MET A 1 -19.63 -7.09 -15.54
CA MET A 1 -18.86 -8.17 -16.19
C MET A 1 -17.44 -7.76 -16.59
N LEU A 2 -17.21 -6.53 -17.10
CA LEU A 2 -15.85 -6.01 -17.39
C LEU A 2 -15.02 -5.65 -16.14
N LYS A 3 -15.64 -5.08 -15.09
CA LYS A 3 -14.97 -4.63 -13.85
C LYS A 3 -14.33 -5.77 -13.03
N MET A 4 -15.10 -6.84 -12.74
CA MET A 4 -14.58 -8.06 -12.07
C MET A 4 -13.35 -8.70 -12.75
N ASN A 5 -13.21 -8.54 -14.07
CA ASN A 5 -12.09 -9.09 -14.83
C ASN A 5 -10.79 -8.30 -14.57
N PHE A 6 -10.89 -7.00 -14.30
CA PHE A 6 -9.72 -6.15 -14.07
C PHE A 6 -9.05 -6.47 -12.72
N LEU A 7 -9.81 -6.60 -11.64
CA LEU A 7 -9.29 -6.94 -10.32
C LEU A 7 -8.48 -8.24 -10.30
N GLN A 8 -8.98 -9.27 -10.99
CA GLN A 8 -8.30 -10.56 -11.07
C GLN A 8 -7.05 -10.48 -11.96
N LYS A 9 -7.14 -9.80 -13.11
CA LYS A 9 -6.00 -9.66 -14.03
C LYS A 9 -4.87 -8.80 -13.48
N SER A 10 -5.20 -7.78 -12.69
CA SER A 10 -4.23 -6.91 -12.02
C SER A 10 -3.69 -7.50 -10.72
N ALA A 11 -4.24 -8.62 -10.24
CA ALA A 11 -3.99 -9.22 -8.93
C ALA A 11 -4.34 -8.32 -7.73
N ILE A 12 -5.01 -7.18 -7.93
CA ILE A 12 -5.46 -6.29 -6.85
C ILE A 12 -6.41 -7.02 -5.89
N ASN A 13 -7.17 -8.00 -6.37
CA ASN A 13 -8.02 -8.83 -5.50
C ASN A 13 -7.25 -9.57 -4.38
N THR A 14 -5.93 -9.76 -4.53
CA THR A 14 -5.10 -10.49 -3.56
C THR A 14 -4.67 -9.66 -2.34
N VAL A 15 -4.86 -8.34 -2.41
CA VAL A 15 -4.59 -7.40 -1.31
C VAL A 15 -5.87 -6.93 -0.61
N LEU A 16 -7.03 -7.51 -0.95
CA LEU A 16 -8.33 -7.16 -0.40
C LEU A 16 -8.74 -8.17 0.71
N PRO A 17 -9.16 -7.70 1.89
CA PRO A 17 -9.70 -8.54 2.95
C PRO A 17 -10.93 -9.33 2.49
N PRO A 18 -11.15 -10.55 3.03
CA PRO A 18 -12.37 -11.30 2.76
C PRO A 18 -13.62 -10.52 3.17
N GLY A 19 -14.65 -10.53 2.32
CA GLY A 19 -15.94 -9.88 2.61
C GLY A 19 -15.94 -8.35 2.52
N ILE A 20 -14.85 -7.72 2.07
CA ILE A 20 -14.81 -6.28 1.82
C ILE A 20 -15.80 -5.89 0.70
N ILE A 21 -16.53 -4.80 0.90
CA ILE A 21 -17.44 -4.24 -0.09
C ILE A 21 -16.64 -3.26 -0.96
N VAL A 22 -16.54 -3.55 -2.25
CA VAL A 22 -15.71 -2.79 -3.20
C VAL A 22 -16.56 -1.95 -4.13
N HIS A 23 -16.15 -0.71 -4.32
CA HIS A 23 -16.58 0.15 -5.43
C HIS A 23 -15.35 0.57 -6.24
N GLU A 24 -15.31 0.20 -7.52
CA GLU A 24 -14.19 0.47 -8.43
C GLU A 24 -14.64 1.22 -9.69
N GLU A 25 -13.72 2.01 -10.25
CA GLU A 25 -13.90 2.74 -11.51
C GLU A 25 -12.67 2.61 -12.41
N LEU A 26 -12.91 2.36 -13.69
CA LEU A 26 -11.90 2.32 -14.74
C LEU A 26 -12.13 3.54 -15.64
N PHE A 27 -11.19 4.48 -15.62
CA PHE A 27 -11.34 5.73 -16.34
C PHE A 27 -10.95 5.60 -17.81
N SER A 28 -11.54 6.45 -18.64
CA SER A 28 -11.20 6.59 -20.06
C SER A 28 -10.43 7.90 -20.28
N PRO A 29 -9.30 7.90 -21.01
CA PRO A 29 -8.73 6.77 -21.76
C PRO A 29 -7.96 5.76 -20.89
N CYS A 30 -7.54 6.14 -19.70
CA CYS A 30 -6.89 5.27 -18.74
C CYS A 30 -7.05 5.82 -17.31
N GLY A 31 -6.72 4.99 -16.31
CA GLY A 31 -6.82 5.32 -14.89
C GLY A 31 -7.66 4.30 -14.15
N TYR A 32 -7.40 4.15 -12.85
CA TYR A 32 -8.17 3.24 -11.99
C TYR A 32 -8.32 3.82 -10.59
N SER A 33 -9.48 3.61 -9.98
CA SER A 33 -9.70 3.90 -8.56
C SER A 33 -10.55 2.83 -7.90
N LEU A 34 -10.24 2.52 -6.65
CA LEU A 34 -10.98 1.57 -5.84
C LEU A 34 -11.13 2.12 -4.44
N ASN A 35 -12.35 2.06 -3.92
CA ASN A 35 -12.64 2.18 -2.49
C ASN A 35 -13.25 0.87 -1.99
N GLY A 36 -12.74 0.37 -0.89
CA GLY A 36 -13.22 -0.82 -0.20
C GLY A 36 -13.58 -0.48 1.25
N LEU A 37 -14.70 -0.98 1.74
CA LEU A 37 -15.14 -0.84 3.14
C LEU A 37 -15.36 -2.22 3.75
N ILE A 38 -14.82 -2.44 4.95
CA ILE A 38 -15.07 -3.66 5.70
C ILE A 38 -16.41 -3.51 6.45
N PRO A 39 -17.40 -4.39 6.22
CA PRO A 39 -18.70 -4.31 6.87
C PRO A 39 -18.59 -4.25 8.40
N HIS A 40 -19.45 -3.46 9.03
CA HIS A 40 -19.54 -3.33 10.49
C HIS A 40 -18.25 -2.82 11.18
N SER A 41 -17.41 -2.08 10.46
CA SER A 41 -16.22 -1.41 11.01
C SER A 41 -16.00 -0.04 10.35
N ASP A 42 -15.01 0.69 10.83
CA ASP A 42 -14.46 1.91 10.23
C ASP A 42 -13.23 1.63 9.35
N HIS A 43 -12.97 0.35 9.03
CA HIS A 43 -11.83 -0.06 8.23
C HIS A 43 -12.09 0.05 6.74
N TYR A 44 -11.13 0.61 6.01
CA TYR A 44 -11.21 0.83 4.57
C TYR A 44 -9.91 0.49 3.85
N ILE A 45 -10.00 0.36 2.53
CA ILE A 45 -8.87 0.34 1.60
C ILE A 45 -9.18 1.32 0.47
N THR A 46 -8.19 2.09 0.04
CA THR A 46 -8.29 2.86 -1.20
C THR A 46 -7.06 2.69 -2.07
N ILE A 47 -7.27 2.66 -3.38
CA ILE A 47 -6.21 2.55 -4.39
C ILE A 47 -6.52 3.53 -5.52
N HIS A 48 -5.55 4.34 -5.90
CA HIS A 48 -5.64 5.22 -7.08
C HIS A 48 -4.44 4.99 -7.99
N VAL A 49 -4.68 4.83 -9.29
CA VAL A 49 -3.64 4.56 -10.29
C VAL A 49 -3.72 5.57 -11.42
N THR A 50 -2.60 6.25 -11.65
CA THR A 50 -2.29 7.09 -12.82
C THR A 50 -1.28 6.34 -13.68
N PRO A 51 -1.69 5.65 -14.75
CA PRO A 51 -0.85 4.69 -15.47
C PRO A 51 0.07 5.30 -16.54
N GLU A 52 -0.03 6.59 -16.83
CA GLU A 52 0.72 7.23 -17.90
C GLU A 52 2.23 7.09 -17.69
N PRO A 53 3.00 6.64 -18.70
CA PRO A 53 4.39 6.20 -18.51
C PRO A 53 5.34 7.33 -18.07
N ASN A 54 5.04 8.58 -18.43
CA ASN A 54 5.90 9.73 -18.14
C ASN A 54 5.76 10.24 -16.70
N PHE A 55 4.66 9.90 -16.02
CA PHE A 55 4.31 10.41 -14.69
C PHE A 55 3.48 9.38 -13.91
N SER A 56 3.84 8.09 -14.08
CA SER A 56 3.09 7.00 -13.48
C SER A 56 3.10 7.11 -11.96
N TYR A 57 1.93 6.95 -11.35
CA TYR A 57 1.76 7.04 -9.90
C TYR A 57 0.71 6.05 -9.42
N VAL A 58 0.94 5.49 -8.23
CA VAL A 58 -0.05 4.70 -7.51
C VAL A 58 -0.02 5.08 -6.04
N SER A 59 -1.20 5.23 -5.44
CA SER A 59 -1.37 5.26 -3.99
C SER A 59 -2.14 4.02 -3.52
N PHE A 60 -1.77 3.55 -2.33
CA PHE A 60 -2.47 2.53 -1.58
C PHE A 60 -2.55 3.00 -0.14
N GLU A 61 -3.74 3.01 0.45
CA GLU A 61 -3.97 3.46 1.82
C GLU A 61 -5.01 2.59 2.51
N THR A 62 -4.79 2.31 3.79
CA THR A 62 -5.69 1.50 4.60
C THR A 62 -5.45 1.71 6.09
N ASN A 63 -6.51 1.57 6.88
CA ASN A 63 -6.49 1.45 8.34
C ASN A 63 -6.99 0.08 8.83
N GLN A 64 -7.11 -0.91 7.94
CA GLN A 64 -7.67 -2.23 8.24
C GLN A 64 -6.73 -3.09 9.10
N ASN A 65 -7.30 -4.03 9.87
CA ASN A 65 -6.57 -5.01 10.71
C ASN A 65 -7.01 -6.48 10.43
N ALA A 66 -7.70 -6.72 9.32
CA ALA A 66 -8.17 -8.04 8.90
C ALA A 66 -7.09 -8.88 8.17
N LEU A 67 -6.08 -8.22 7.59
CA LEU A 67 -4.91 -8.87 6.96
C LEU A 67 -3.63 -8.42 7.66
N ASN A 68 -2.60 -9.27 7.63
CA ASN A 68 -1.26 -8.88 8.03
C ASN A 68 -0.74 -7.73 7.15
N LEU A 69 -0.57 -6.55 7.73
CA LEU A 69 -0.20 -5.34 7.01
C LEU A 69 1.19 -5.41 6.35
N ASN A 70 2.13 -6.16 6.93
CA ASN A 70 3.46 -6.33 6.33
C ASN A 70 3.39 -7.18 5.06
N GLU A 71 2.65 -8.30 5.10
CA GLU A 71 2.44 -9.13 3.92
C GLU A 71 1.63 -8.40 2.84
N GLN A 72 0.60 -7.65 3.25
CA GLN A 72 -0.21 -6.84 2.33
C GLN A 72 0.64 -5.78 1.63
N MET A 73 1.48 -5.05 2.37
CA MET A 73 2.43 -4.08 1.84
C MET A 73 3.35 -4.72 0.79
N LEU A 74 3.96 -5.86 1.09
CA LEU A 74 4.86 -6.54 0.16
C LEU A 74 4.13 -6.98 -1.12
N LYS A 75 2.89 -7.47 -1.02
CA LYS A 75 2.04 -7.80 -2.17
C LYS A 75 1.72 -6.57 -3.03
N VAL A 76 1.40 -5.43 -2.42
CA VAL A 76 1.19 -4.16 -3.15
C VAL A 76 2.44 -3.80 -3.96
N LEU A 77 3.63 -3.90 -3.36
CA LEU A 77 4.89 -3.64 -4.05
C LEU A 77 5.16 -4.65 -5.18
N GLU A 78 4.77 -5.91 -5.01
CA GLU A 78 4.89 -6.94 -6.05
C GLU A 78 3.96 -6.71 -7.24
N ILE A 79 2.72 -6.25 -6.98
CA ILE A 79 1.72 -5.93 -7.99
C ILE A 79 2.18 -4.76 -8.85
N PHE A 80 2.53 -3.64 -8.22
CA PHE A 80 2.79 -2.38 -8.95
C PHE A 80 4.25 -2.21 -9.39
N ARG A 81 5.19 -2.92 -8.75
CA ARG A 81 6.63 -2.92 -9.07
C ARG A 81 7.22 -1.50 -9.28
N PRO A 82 7.03 -0.57 -8.31
CA PRO A 82 7.52 0.79 -8.47
C PRO A 82 9.06 0.84 -8.53
N ASN A 83 9.58 1.83 -9.27
CA ASN A 83 11.02 2.16 -9.29
C ASN A 83 11.43 2.98 -8.06
N LYS A 84 10.53 3.83 -7.55
CA LYS A 84 10.69 4.59 -6.32
C LYS A 84 9.38 4.58 -5.55
N PHE A 85 9.44 4.41 -4.24
CA PHE A 85 8.25 4.42 -3.40
C PHE A 85 8.57 4.92 -2.00
N LEU A 86 7.53 5.40 -1.33
CA LEU A 86 7.56 5.78 0.07
C LEU A 86 6.52 4.95 0.83
N LEU A 87 6.83 4.66 2.08
CA LEU A 87 5.97 3.96 3.01
C LEU A 87 5.82 4.80 4.27
N THR A 88 4.58 4.96 4.73
CA THR A 88 4.23 5.69 5.94
C THR A 88 3.34 4.84 6.81
N ILE A 89 3.72 4.66 8.08
CA ILE A 89 2.91 3.93 9.06
C ILE A 89 2.66 4.84 10.24
N PHE A 90 1.40 5.23 10.41
CA PHE A 90 0.91 5.90 11.62
C PHE A 90 0.47 4.85 12.63
N THR A 91 0.78 5.05 13.90
CA THR A 91 0.23 4.26 15.01
C THR A 91 0.00 5.15 16.21
N ASN A 92 -1.07 4.87 16.95
CA ASN A 92 -1.29 5.47 18.26
C ASN A 92 -0.73 4.57 19.37
N GLU A 93 -0.75 5.06 20.61
CA GLU A 93 -0.25 4.31 21.77
C GLU A 93 -1.00 3.00 22.04
N LEU A 94 -2.25 2.88 21.57
CA LEU A 94 -3.11 1.74 21.83
C LEU A 94 -2.89 0.58 20.85
N SER A 95 -2.31 0.85 19.68
CA SER A 95 -2.14 -0.15 18.62
C SER A 95 -0.79 -0.88 18.75
N ASN A 96 -0.81 -2.04 19.41
CA ASN A 96 0.35 -2.93 19.46
C ASN A 96 0.72 -3.46 18.07
N GLU A 97 -0.29 -3.73 17.23
CA GLU A 97 -0.07 -4.16 15.84
C GLU A 97 0.64 -3.06 15.04
N GLY A 98 0.17 -1.81 15.11
CA GLY A 98 0.79 -0.69 14.41
C GLY A 98 2.25 -0.47 14.83
N LYS A 99 2.56 -0.59 16.13
CA LYS A 99 3.94 -0.55 16.64
C LYS A 99 4.81 -1.68 16.07
N GLU A 100 4.27 -2.89 15.93
CA GLU A 100 5.00 -4.01 15.35
C GLU A 100 5.25 -3.80 13.84
N VAL A 101 4.25 -3.28 13.09
CA VAL A 101 4.44 -2.94 11.67
C VAL A 101 5.49 -1.81 11.52
N GLN A 102 5.49 -0.81 12.40
CA GLN A 102 6.52 0.23 12.42
C GLN A 102 7.93 -0.35 12.63
N LYS A 103 8.08 -1.25 13.60
CA LYS A 103 9.35 -1.95 13.86
C LYS A 103 9.78 -2.80 12.65
N ASN A 104 8.84 -3.53 12.05
CA ASN A 104 9.12 -4.32 10.85
C ASN A 104 9.57 -3.43 9.70
N LEU A 105 8.93 -2.27 9.47
CA LEU A 105 9.38 -1.31 8.46
C LEU A 105 10.77 -0.73 8.76
N TRP A 106 11.08 -0.49 10.03
CA TRP A 106 12.38 -0.02 10.48
C TRP A 106 13.51 -0.99 10.11
N ASP A 107 13.29 -2.28 10.29
CA ASP A 107 14.27 -3.33 10.00
C ASP A 107 14.17 -3.87 8.56
N LEU A 108 13.14 -3.46 7.81
CA LEU A 108 12.81 -4.00 6.49
C LEU A 108 13.95 -3.83 5.48
N LYS A 109 14.33 -4.95 4.87
CA LYS A 109 15.20 -5.01 3.70
C LYS A 109 14.42 -5.58 2.53
N ILE A 110 14.35 -4.83 1.43
CA ILE A 110 13.67 -5.26 0.20
C ILE A 110 14.74 -5.59 -0.83
N CYS A 111 14.76 -6.84 -1.28
CA CYS A 111 15.73 -7.30 -2.27
C CYS A 111 15.64 -6.46 -3.56
N GLY A 112 16.79 -6.03 -4.09
CA GLY A 112 16.85 -5.18 -5.27
C GLY A 112 16.41 -3.73 -5.04
N CYS A 113 16.16 -3.31 -3.81
CA CYS A 113 15.85 -1.92 -3.46
C CYS A 113 16.83 -1.39 -2.41
N ARG A 114 17.25 -0.14 -2.58
CA ARG A 114 18.02 0.62 -1.60
C ARG A 114 17.09 1.54 -0.83
N ARG A 115 17.13 1.49 0.50
CA ARG A 115 16.47 2.48 1.35
C ARG A 115 17.31 3.76 1.36
N THR A 116 16.73 4.87 0.91
CA THR A 116 17.43 6.17 0.80
C THR A 116 17.12 7.10 1.96
N ASN A 117 16.00 6.88 2.66
CA ASN A 117 15.61 7.67 3.82
C ASN A 117 14.80 6.79 4.80
N LEU A 118 14.98 7.02 6.10
CA LEU A 118 14.22 6.40 7.18
C LEU A 118 14.12 7.40 8.33
N GLN A 119 12.89 7.68 8.77
CA GLN A 119 12.62 8.65 9.82
C GLN A 119 11.57 8.10 10.78
N PHE A 120 11.74 8.42 12.06
CA PHE A 120 10.74 8.23 13.09
C PHE A 120 10.35 9.59 13.64
N LEU A 121 9.05 9.85 13.72
CA LEU A 121 8.50 11.09 14.26
C LEU A 121 7.52 10.74 15.38
N GLU A 122 7.66 11.43 16.50
CA GLU A 122 6.67 11.45 17.57
C GLU A 122 5.77 12.67 17.38
N LEU A 123 4.48 12.42 17.21
CA LEU A 123 3.43 13.43 17.11
C LEU A 123 2.65 13.46 18.44
N PRO A 124 1.83 14.50 18.70
CA PRO A 124 1.16 14.63 19.99
C PRO A 124 0.28 13.44 20.43
N THR A 125 -0.24 12.67 19.48
CA THR A 125 -1.16 11.55 19.75
C THR A 125 -0.72 10.23 19.10
N GLU A 126 0.32 10.26 18.26
CA GLU A 126 0.68 9.18 17.35
C GLU A 126 2.18 9.18 17.08
N THR A 127 2.70 8.09 16.56
CA THR A 127 4.04 8.02 15.99
C THR A 127 3.95 7.71 14.49
N LEU A 128 4.94 8.17 13.74
CA LEU A 128 5.07 7.92 12.31
C LEU A 128 6.44 7.31 12.00
N VAL A 129 6.45 6.19 11.30
CA VAL A 129 7.64 5.72 10.58
C VAL A 129 7.47 6.04 9.10
N TYR A 130 8.42 6.78 8.55
CA TYR A 130 8.55 7.10 7.13
C TYR A 130 9.78 6.37 6.57
N ALA A 131 9.63 5.68 5.45
CA ALA A 131 10.74 5.06 4.75
C ALA A 131 10.63 5.27 3.24
N GLN A 132 11.74 5.64 2.61
CA GLN A 132 11.82 5.82 1.15
C GLN A 132 12.79 4.83 0.54
N PHE A 133 12.36 4.23 -0.56
CA PHE A 133 13.13 3.21 -1.28
C PHE A 133 13.24 3.56 -2.76
N GLU A 134 14.36 3.16 -3.35
CA GLU A 134 14.61 3.22 -4.78
C GLU A 134 15.09 1.84 -5.25
N ARG A 135 14.51 1.32 -6.32
CA ARG A 135 14.96 0.09 -6.97
C ARG A 135 16.38 0.31 -7.48
N MET A 136 17.27 -0.62 -7.16
CA MET A 136 18.63 -0.61 -7.66
C MET A 136 18.57 -0.99 -9.15
N GLU A 137 19.02 -0.09 -10.01
CA GLU A 137 19.25 -0.46 -11.40
C GLU A 137 20.35 -1.53 -11.41
N ASN A 138 20.08 -2.66 -12.06
CA ASN A 138 21.14 -3.61 -12.38
C ASN A 138 22.16 -2.81 -13.21
N MET A 139 23.38 -2.64 -12.69
CA MET A 139 24.51 -2.25 -13.54
C MET A 139 24.58 -3.30 -14.64
N LYS A 140 24.17 -2.92 -15.85
CA LYS A 140 24.46 -3.69 -17.05
C LYS A 140 25.96 -3.82 -17.23
#